data_AF-A0A520X9H0-F1
#
_entry.id   AF-A0A520X9H0-F1
#
_cell.length_a   1.000
_cell.length_b   1.000
_cell.length_c   1.000
_cell.angle_alpha   90.00
_cell.angle_beta   90.00
_cell.angle_gamma   90.00
#
_symmetry.space_group_name_H-M   'P 1'
#
loop_
_entity.id
_entity.type
_entity.pdbx_description
1 polymer ?
#
loop_
_entity_poly.entity_id
_entity_poly.type
_entity_poly.pdbx_seq_one_letter_code
_entity_poly.pdbx_strand_id
1 'polypeptide(L)'
;MIIESYLGKYPKIDETAYISQNVVIVGDVEIGKECSVWYGAVIRGDVHYIKIGENTNVQDNSVLHVQHDTGPLIIGRGVTIGHNVNLHGCEIGDNCLIGIGAIVLTGAKIGKNCIIAAGALIKENAVIPEGSLVAGLPGVIKKNLSEKEIDSIRESANNYVKYVKNYRGE
;
A
#
# COMPACT_ATOMS: atom_id res chain seq x y z
N MET A 1 -4.13 17.13 9.61
CA MET A 1 -4.12 15.66 9.68
C MET A 1 -5.37 15.27 10.43
N ILE A 2 -6.09 14.27 9.95
CA ILE A 2 -7.33 13.80 10.56
C ILE A 2 -7.13 12.33 10.94
N ILE A 3 -7.10 12.02 12.23
CA ILE A 3 -7.01 10.65 12.74
C ILE A 3 -8.21 10.46 13.66
N GLU A 4 -9.14 9.58 13.27
CA GLU A 4 -10.46 9.50 13.91
C GLU A 4 -10.89 8.06 14.20
N SER A 5 -11.67 7.91 15.28
CA SER A 5 -12.35 6.65 15.57
C SER A 5 -13.56 6.43 14.68
N TYR A 6 -13.85 5.16 14.36
CA TYR A 6 -15.14 4.74 13.81
C TYR A 6 -15.70 3.58 14.64
N LEU A 7 -16.93 3.72 15.16
CA LEU A 7 -17.60 2.72 16.00
C LEU A 7 -16.71 2.14 17.13
N GLY A 8 -15.92 2.99 17.79
CA GLY A 8 -15.04 2.60 18.89
C GLY A 8 -13.70 1.98 18.48
N LYS A 9 -13.43 1.83 17.18
CA LYS A 9 -12.11 1.43 16.66
C LYS A 9 -11.31 2.68 16.34
N TYR A 10 -10.06 2.73 16.81
CA TYR A 10 -9.14 3.84 16.58
C TYR A 10 -7.85 3.33 15.92
N PRO A 11 -7.25 4.09 14.98
CA PRO A 11 -6.03 3.69 14.32
C PRO A 11 -4.89 3.39 15.29
N LYS A 12 -4.19 2.27 15.08
CA LYS A 12 -2.97 1.89 15.80
C LYS A 12 -1.78 2.16 14.90
N ILE A 13 -1.03 3.20 15.22
CA ILE A 13 0.10 3.66 14.41
C ILE A 13 1.36 3.50 15.26
N ASP A 14 2.35 2.77 14.74
CA ASP A 14 3.64 2.63 15.40
C ASP A 14 4.34 3.99 15.53
N GLU A 15 5.02 4.23 16.65
CA GLU A 15 5.68 5.50 16.96
C GLU A 15 6.76 5.90 15.95
N THR A 16 7.35 4.91 15.27
CA THR A 16 8.39 5.15 14.26
C THR A 16 7.79 5.56 12.91
N ALA A 17 6.49 5.35 12.68
CA ALA A 17 5.84 5.68 11.42
C ALA A 17 5.81 7.20 11.19
N TYR A 18 5.97 7.60 9.94
CA TYR A 18 5.86 8.99 9.51
C TYR A 18 4.47 9.25 8.92
N ILE A 19 3.78 10.27 9.44
CA ILE A 19 2.43 10.63 9.00
C ILE A 19 2.45 12.10 8.58
N SER A 20 2.20 12.37 7.30
CA SER A 20 2.23 13.73 6.76
C SER A 20 1.07 14.60 7.24
N GLN A 21 1.22 15.92 7.15
CA GLN A 21 0.34 16.91 7.80
C GLN A 21 -1.11 16.91 7.30
N ASN A 22 -1.42 16.41 6.10
CA ASN A 22 -2.76 16.51 5.50
C ASN A 22 -3.37 15.14 5.15
N VAL A 23 -2.99 14.08 5.86
CA VAL A 23 -3.57 12.74 5.66
C VAL A 23 -4.85 12.54 6.48
N VAL A 24 -5.65 11.56 6.05
CA VAL A 24 -6.86 11.11 6.75
C VAL A 24 -6.74 9.61 7.07
N ILE A 25 -6.86 9.22 8.34
CA ILE A 25 -6.80 7.84 8.81
C ILE A 25 -7.97 7.57 9.76
N VAL A 26 -8.85 6.62 9.43
CA VAL A 26 -10.12 6.41 10.15
C VAL A 26 -10.32 4.94 10.51
N GLY A 27 -10.73 4.67 11.74
CA GLY A 27 -11.27 3.36 12.14
C GLY A 27 -10.23 2.29 12.47
N ASP A 28 -10.50 1.05 12.08
CA ASP A 28 -9.68 -0.13 12.36
C ASP A 28 -8.50 -0.24 11.38
N VAL A 29 -7.48 0.59 11.62
CA VAL A 29 -6.26 0.67 10.80
C VAL A 29 -5.05 0.35 11.66
N GLU A 30 -4.20 -0.58 11.24
CA GLU A 30 -2.90 -0.87 11.87
C GLU A 30 -1.76 -0.52 10.92
N ILE A 31 -0.86 0.38 11.36
CA ILE A 31 0.30 0.84 10.59
C ILE A 31 1.58 0.43 11.33
N GLY A 32 2.41 -0.38 10.67
CA GLY A 32 3.63 -0.95 11.24
C GLY A 32 4.82 0.02 11.32
N LYS A 33 5.91 -0.50 11.87
CA LYS A 33 7.19 0.21 12.05
C LYS A 33 7.74 0.78 10.76
N GLU A 34 8.38 1.94 10.85
CA GLU A 34 9.05 2.63 9.74
C GLU A 34 8.17 2.82 8.49
N CYS A 35 6.85 2.72 8.64
CA CYS A 35 5.93 3.06 7.56
C CYS A 35 5.91 4.57 7.33
N SER A 36 5.50 4.99 6.14
CA SER A 36 5.29 6.41 5.84
C SER A 36 4.01 6.62 5.06
N VAL A 37 3.21 7.60 5.48
CA VAL A 37 1.96 8.00 4.82
C VAL A 37 2.10 9.45 4.37
N TRP A 38 2.05 9.66 3.05
CA TRP A 38 2.41 10.90 2.39
C TRP A 38 1.20 11.76 2.04
N TYR A 39 1.45 12.95 1.50
CA TYR A 39 0.50 14.04 1.47
C TYR A 39 -0.82 13.69 0.77
N GLY A 40 -1.94 14.04 1.39
CA GLY A 40 -3.28 13.83 0.83
C GLY A 40 -3.76 12.37 0.78
N ALA A 41 -3.00 11.41 1.30
CA ALA A 41 -3.46 10.02 1.38
C ALA A 41 -4.67 9.85 2.32
N VAL A 42 -5.56 8.93 1.95
CA VAL A 42 -6.76 8.57 2.73
C VAL A 42 -6.76 7.08 3.01
N ILE A 43 -6.80 6.69 4.28
CA ILE A 43 -6.80 5.31 4.75
C ILE A 43 -8.02 5.10 5.66
N ARG A 44 -9.05 4.44 5.16
CA ARG A 44 -10.33 4.35 5.86
C ARG A 44 -10.69 2.89 6.16
N GLY A 45 -10.45 2.45 7.39
CA GLY A 45 -10.81 1.13 7.91
C GLY A 45 -12.13 1.16 8.68
N ASP A 46 -13.21 1.64 8.05
CA ASP A 46 -14.50 1.83 8.73
C ASP A 46 -15.41 0.60 8.64
N VAL A 47 -15.58 0.03 7.45
CA VAL A 47 -16.47 -1.12 7.20
C VAL A 47 -15.73 -2.48 7.21
N HIS A 48 -14.41 -2.45 7.40
CA HIS A 48 -13.52 -3.58 7.66
C HIS A 48 -12.15 -3.05 8.14
N TYR A 49 -11.25 -3.92 8.57
CA TYR A 49 -9.89 -3.54 8.96
C TYR A 49 -8.90 -3.35 7.79
N ILE A 50 -7.90 -2.50 8.01
CA ILE A 50 -6.71 -2.31 7.17
C ILE A 50 -5.45 -2.64 7.98
N LYS A 51 -4.54 -3.45 7.41
CA LYS A 51 -3.23 -3.74 8.01
C LYS A 51 -2.10 -3.41 7.05
N ILE A 52 -1.14 -2.62 7.51
CA ILE A 52 0.03 -2.19 6.74
C ILE A 52 1.30 -2.66 7.45
N GLY A 53 2.05 -3.55 6.78
CA GLY A 53 3.30 -4.11 7.28
C GLY A 53 4.46 -3.11 7.29
N GLU A 54 5.48 -3.40 8.09
CA GLU A 54 6.64 -2.54 8.32
C GLU A 54 7.35 -2.07 7.03
N ASN A 55 8.00 -0.90 7.09
CA ASN A 55 8.76 -0.31 5.97
C ASN A 55 7.93 -0.13 4.68
N THR A 56 6.62 0.07 4.82
CA THR A 56 5.71 0.32 3.69
C THR A 56 5.45 1.82 3.55
N ASN A 57 5.47 2.31 2.32
CA ASN A 57 5.15 3.71 2.00
C ASN A 57 3.83 3.82 1.23
N VAL A 58 2.91 4.65 1.73
CA VAL A 58 1.65 5.06 1.09
C VAL A 58 1.84 6.46 0.53
N GLN A 59 2.15 6.55 -0.76
CA GLN A 59 2.50 7.82 -1.38
C GLN A 59 1.29 8.72 -1.63
N ASP A 60 1.59 9.94 -2.06
CA ASP A 60 0.68 11.08 -2.13
C ASP A 60 -0.63 10.76 -2.84
N ASN A 61 -1.73 11.25 -2.27
CA ASN A 61 -3.09 11.10 -2.78
C ASN A 61 -3.56 9.66 -3.04
N SER A 62 -2.90 8.66 -2.46
CA SER A 62 -3.38 7.28 -2.52
C SER A 62 -4.59 7.08 -1.62
N VAL A 63 -5.54 6.26 -2.07
CA VAL A 63 -6.76 5.93 -1.33
C VAL A 63 -6.78 4.44 -1.02
N LEU A 64 -6.88 4.11 0.26
CA LEU A 64 -6.94 2.76 0.79
C LEU A 64 -8.30 2.56 1.46
N HIS A 65 -9.10 1.65 0.92
CA HIS A 65 -10.42 1.31 1.44
C HIS A 65 -10.67 -0.20 1.40
N VAL A 66 -11.82 -0.62 1.88
CA VAL A 66 -12.15 -2.02 2.17
C VAL A 66 -13.58 -2.33 1.73
N GLN A 67 -13.83 -3.61 1.44
CA GLN A 67 -15.18 -4.08 1.20
C GLN A 67 -15.84 -4.44 2.53
N HIS A 68 -17.04 -3.93 2.76
CA HIS A 68 -17.82 -4.18 3.97
C HIS A 68 -17.88 -5.69 4.30
N ASP A 69 -17.47 -6.03 5.52
CA ASP A 69 -17.49 -7.36 6.17
C ASP A 69 -16.76 -8.52 5.46
N THR A 70 -16.29 -8.33 4.23
CA THR A 70 -15.84 -9.44 3.36
C THR A 70 -14.47 -9.23 2.74
N GLY A 71 -13.97 -7.98 2.64
CA GLY A 71 -12.71 -7.68 1.99
C GLY A 71 -11.84 -6.75 2.83
N PRO A 72 -11.05 -7.28 3.79
CA PRO A 72 -10.00 -6.51 4.43
C PRO A 72 -8.98 -6.03 3.40
N LEU A 73 -8.22 -5.00 3.76
CA LEU A 73 -7.02 -4.61 3.03
C LEU A 73 -5.80 -5.04 3.84
N ILE A 74 -5.00 -5.96 3.29
CA ILE A 74 -3.80 -6.48 3.93
C ILE A 74 -2.61 -6.17 3.04
N ILE A 75 -1.64 -5.44 3.59
CA ILE A 75 -0.45 -5.01 2.88
C ILE A 75 0.76 -5.53 3.65
N GLY A 76 1.64 -6.23 2.94
CA GLY A 76 2.87 -6.80 3.46
C GLY A 76 3.92 -5.76 3.84
N ARG A 77 5.13 -6.24 4.04
CA ARG A 77 6.30 -5.46 4.45
C ARG A 77 7.06 -4.92 3.25
N GLY A 78 7.66 -3.74 3.36
CA GLY A 78 8.49 -3.20 2.29
C GLY A 78 7.72 -2.91 1.01
N VAL A 79 6.42 -2.58 1.11
CA VAL A 79 5.59 -2.30 -0.05
C VAL A 79 5.70 -0.81 -0.41
N THR A 80 5.90 -0.51 -1.68
CA THR A 80 5.82 0.85 -2.22
C THR A 80 4.48 1.02 -2.91
N ILE A 81 3.59 1.81 -2.32
CA ILE A 81 2.29 2.18 -2.90
C ILE A 81 2.46 3.55 -3.54
N GLY A 82 2.56 3.55 -4.87
CA GLY A 82 2.83 4.73 -5.69
C GLY A 82 1.79 5.85 -5.54
N HIS A 83 2.14 7.06 -5.98
CA HIS A 83 1.22 8.20 -5.93
C HIS A 83 -0.11 7.90 -6.65
N ASN A 84 -1.21 8.44 -6.12
CA ASN A 84 -2.57 8.30 -6.68
C ASN A 84 -3.03 6.84 -6.88
N VAL A 85 -2.54 5.89 -6.07
CA VAL A 85 -2.99 4.49 -6.14
C VAL A 85 -4.32 4.32 -5.41
N ASN A 86 -5.20 3.48 -5.96
CA ASN A 86 -6.42 3.03 -5.28
C ASN A 86 -6.30 1.55 -4.91
N LEU A 87 -6.31 1.24 -3.62
CA LEU A 87 -6.38 -0.13 -3.10
C LEU A 87 -7.73 -0.35 -2.43
N HIS A 88 -8.43 -1.40 -2.83
CA HIS A 88 -9.74 -1.72 -2.28
C HIS A 88 -9.84 -3.20 -1.94
N GLY A 89 -9.91 -3.52 -0.64
CA GLY A 89 -10.21 -4.87 -0.14
C GLY A 89 -9.35 -6.01 -0.72
N CYS A 90 -8.05 -5.77 -0.92
CA CYS A 90 -7.11 -6.70 -1.55
C CYS A 90 -5.99 -7.16 -0.59
N GLU A 91 -5.28 -8.21 -0.98
CA GLU A 91 -4.07 -8.70 -0.29
C GLU A 91 -2.83 -8.42 -1.15
N ILE A 92 -1.83 -7.77 -0.57
CA ILE A 92 -0.54 -7.48 -1.21
C ILE A 92 0.56 -8.10 -0.38
N GLY A 93 1.36 -8.98 -0.99
CA GLY A 93 2.52 -9.61 -0.37
C GLY A 93 3.67 -8.64 -0.12
N ASP A 94 4.73 -9.16 0.49
CA ASP A 94 5.92 -8.39 0.83
C ASP A 94 6.69 -7.94 -0.41
N ASN A 95 7.42 -6.82 -0.27
CA ASN A 95 8.35 -6.32 -1.28
C ASN A 95 7.69 -6.14 -2.65
N CYS A 96 6.53 -5.47 -2.68
CA CYS A 96 5.79 -5.16 -3.90
C CYS A 96 5.90 -3.66 -4.23
N LEU A 97 5.88 -3.33 -5.53
CA LEU A 97 5.73 -1.97 -6.01
C LEU A 97 4.39 -1.86 -6.75
N ILE A 98 3.51 -1.02 -6.23
CA ILE A 98 2.25 -0.66 -6.87
C ILE A 98 2.46 0.67 -7.57
N GLY A 99 2.53 0.64 -8.89
CA GLY A 99 2.90 1.78 -9.72
C GLY A 99 1.89 2.92 -9.62
N ILE A 100 2.38 4.13 -9.88
CA ILE A 100 1.61 5.39 -9.84
C ILE A 100 0.27 5.23 -10.58
N GLY A 101 -0.83 5.63 -9.94
CA GLY A 101 -2.16 5.62 -10.54
C GLY A 101 -2.76 4.22 -10.75
N ALA A 102 -2.13 3.15 -10.26
CA ALA A 102 -2.69 1.81 -10.38
C ALA A 102 -3.92 1.63 -9.47
N ILE A 103 -4.79 0.70 -9.87
CA ILE A 103 -6.02 0.36 -9.16
C ILE A 103 -6.01 -1.15 -8.88
N VAL A 104 -6.22 -1.55 -7.63
CA VAL A 104 -6.31 -2.96 -7.22
C VAL A 104 -7.64 -3.19 -6.53
N LEU A 105 -8.47 -4.06 -7.12
CA LEU A 105 -9.85 -4.29 -6.69
C LEU A 105 -9.99 -5.43 -5.67
N THR A 106 -11.18 -5.51 -5.07
CA THR A 106 -11.54 -6.42 -3.99
C THR A 106 -11.21 -7.88 -4.30
N GLY A 107 -10.65 -8.57 -3.32
CA GLY A 107 -10.31 -9.99 -3.41
C GLY A 107 -9.08 -10.30 -4.26
N ALA A 108 -8.47 -9.30 -4.91
CA ALA A 108 -7.20 -9.51 -5.61
C ALA A 108 -6.11 -9.91 -4.61
N LYS A 109 -5.29 -10.89 -5.00
CA LYS A 109 -4.16 -11.41 -4.23
C LYS A 109 -2.88 -11.24 -5.03
N ILE A 110 -2.03 -10.34 -4.58
CA ILE A 110 -0.74 -10.06 -5.18
C ILE A 110 0.33 -10.78 -4.37
N GLY A 111 1.04 -11.73 -4.99
CA GLY A 111 2.17 -12.41 -4.36
C GLY A 111 3.32 -11.46 -4.04
N LYS A 112 4.27 -11.91 -3.22
CA LYS A 112 5.46 -11.11 -2.90
C LYS A 112 6.31 -10.80 -4.14
N ASN A 113 7.20 -9.81 -4.05
CA ASN A 113 8.13 -9.48 -5.13
C ASN A 113 7.43 -9.12 -6.45
N CYS A 114 6.29 -8.45 -6.43
CA CYS A 114 5.57 -8.07 -7.66
C CYS A 114 5.73 -6.58 -8.00
N ILE A 115 5.68 -6.28 -9.30
CA ILE A 115 5.50 -4.92 -9.80
C ILE A 115 4.15 -4.85 -10.51
N ILE A 116 3.26 -4.00 -10.02
CA ILE A 116 2.08 -3.55 -10.74
C ILE A 116 2.46 -2.25 -11.45
N ALA A 117 2.44 -2.23 -12.77
CA ALA A 117 2.87 -1.06 -13.54
C ALA A 117 1.94 0.14 -13.31
N ALA A 118 2.46 1.34 -13.57
CA ALA A 118 1.70 2.58 -13.50
C ALA A 118 0.41 2.50 -14.34
N GLY A 119 -0.70 2.98 -13.78
CA GLY A 119 -2.01 3.01 -14.41
C GLY A 119 -2.65 1.63 -14.66
N ALA A 120 -2.08 0.53 -14.14
CA ALA A 120 -2.66 -0.79 -14.32
C ALA A 120 -3.91 -1.00 -13.46
N LEU A 121 -4.87 -1.81 -13.94
CA LEU A 121 -6.04 -2.24 -13.16
C LEU A 121 -5.99 -3.74 -12.89
N ILE A 122 -5.87 -4.11 -11.62
CA ILE A 122 -5.98 -5.49 -11.18
C ILE A 122 -7.44 -5.76 -10.83
N LYS A 123 -8.05 -6.69 -11.57
CA LYS A 123 -9.47 -7.04 -11.44
C LYS A 123 -9.76 -7.73 -10.09
N GLU A 124 -11.03 -7.72 -9.72
CA GLU A 124 -11.51 -8.45 -8.55
C GLU A 124 -11.11 -9.93 -8.60
N ASN A 125 -10.76 -10.48 -7.44
CA ASN A 125 -10.37 -11.88 -7.26
C ASN A 125 -9.17 -12.35 -8.12
N ALA A 126 -8.45 -11.43 -8.77
CA ALA A 126 -7.28 -11.79 -9.56
C ALA A 126 -6.16 -12.32 -8.65
N VAL A 127 -5.53 -13.42 -9.06
CA VAL A 127 -4.37 -13.99 -8.36
C VAL A 127 -3.13 -13.70 -9.20
N ILE A 128 -2.23 -12.88 -8.66
CA ILE A 128 -0.96 -12.54 -9.29
C ILE A 128 0.14 -13.36 -8.61
N PRO A 129 0.83 -14.25 -9.33
CA PRO A 129 1.93 -15.04 -8.77
C PRO A 129 3.08 -14.14 -8.29
N GLU A 130 3.84 -14.63 -7.30
CA GLU A 130 5.08 -13.98 -6.86
C GLU A 130 6.01 -13.69 -8.04
N GLY A 131 6.75 -12.58 -7.94
CA GLY A 131 7.77 -12.27 -8.93
C GLY A 131 7.20 -11.78 -10.25
N SER A 132 5.95 -11.32 -10.30
CA SER A 132 5.29 -10.93 -11.55
C SER A 132 5.40 -9.44 -11.84
N LEU A 133 5.64 -9.08 -13.11
CA LEU A 133 5.32 -7.76 -13.66
C LEU A 133 3.93 -7.81 -14.29
N VAL A 134 3.01 -6.97 -13.83
CA VAL A 134 1.65 -6.85 -14.37
C VAL A 134 1.42 -5.46 -14.95
N ALA A 135 0.85 -5.37 -16.14
CA ALA A 135 0.57 -4.07 -16.78
C ALA A 135 -0.69 -4.09 -17.64
N GLY A 136 -1.35 -2.93 -17.75
CA GLY A 136 -2.50 -2.71 -18.63
C GLY A 136 -3.84 -2.52 -17.90
N LEU A 137 -4.88 -2.26 -18.68
CA LEU A 137 -6.27 -2.07 -18.25
C LEU A 137 -7.19 -2.95 -19.12
N PRO A 138 -7.57 -4.17 -18.67
CA PRO A 138 -7.17 -4.80 -17.42
C PRO A 138 -5.69 -5.25 -17.42
N GLY A 139 -5.11 -5.38 -16.23
CA GLY A 139 -3.74 -5.79 -16.02
C GLY A 139 -3.52 -7.24 -16.41
N VAL A 140 -2.42 -7.49 -17.11
CA VAL A 140 -2.00 -8.83 -17.54
C VAL A 140 -0.55 -9.05 -17.14
N ILE A 141 -0.22 -10.25 -16.66
CA ILE A 141 1.15 -10.65 -16.37
C ILE A 141 1.95 -10.58 -17.67
N LYS A 142 3.04 -9.81 -17.66
CA LYS A 142 3.91 -9.59 -18.83
C LYS A 142 5.12 -10.50 -18.81
N LYS A 143 5.73 -10.67 -17.63
CA LYS A 143 6.91 -11.50 -17.41
C LYS A 143 7.12 -11.71 -15.91
N ASN A 144 8.01 -12.64 -15.60
CA ASN A 144 8.63 -12.70 -14.29
C ASN A 144 9.70 -11.60 -14.16
N LEU A 145 9.89 -11.10 -12.95
CA LEU A 145 10.94 -10.16 -12.59
C LEU A 145 12.29 -10.88 -12.52
N SER A 146 13.32 -10.15 -12.90
CA SER A 146 14.71 -10.49 -12.59
C SER A 146 15.05 -10.14 -11.15
N GLU A 147 16.13 -10.72 -10.60
CA GLU A 147 16.63 -10.39 -9.25
C GLU A 147 16.90 -8.88 -9.10
N LYS A 148 17.49 -8.26 -10.12
CA LYS A 148 17.72 -6.81 -10.16
C LYS A 148 16.43 -5.98 -10.05
N GLU A 149 15.35 -6.44 -10.68
CA GLU A 149 14.04 -5.79 -10.57
C GLU A 149 13.40 -6.02 -9.20
N ILE A 150 13.68 -7.13 -8.54
CA ILE A 150 13.22 -7.39 -7.16
C ILE A 150 14.00 -6.52 -6.15
N ASP A 151 15.31 -6.35 -6.36
CA ASP A 151 16.17 -5.51 -5.53
C ASP A 151 15.79 -4.03 -5.63
N SER A 152 15.38 -3.55 -6.80
CA SER A 152 14.93 -2.16 -6.95
C SER A 152 13.65 -1.85 -6.16
N ILE A 153 12.81 -2.85 -5.87
CA ILE A 153 11.64 -2.69 -5.00
C ILE A 153 12.09 -2.45 -3.55
N ARG A 154 13.06 -3.24 -3.07
CA ARG A 154 13.63 -3.07 -1.72
C ARG A 154 14.29 -1.71 -1.58
N GLU A 155 15.04 -1.30 -2.61
CA GLU A 155 15.67 0.01 -2.66
C GLU A 155 14.62 1.13 -2.62
N SER A 156 13.51 0.98 -3.34
CA SER A 156 12.39 1.93 -3.30
C SER A 156 11.85 2.13 -1.89
N ALA A 157 11.54 1.05 -1.16
CA ALA A 157 11.07 1.14 0.23
C ALA A 157 12.11 1.81 1.15
N ASN A 158 13.37 1.37 1.05
CA ASN A 158 14.47 1.93 1.85
C ASN A 158 14.74 3.41 1.56
N ASN A 159 14.53 3.86 0.33
CA ASN A 159 14.66 5.27 -0.01
C ASN A 159 13.59 6.12 0.67
N TYR A 160 12.37 5.61 0.82
CA TYR A 160 11.32 6.29 1.57
C TYR A 160 11.63 6.40 3.07
N VAL A 161 12.28 5.40 3.67
CA VAL A 161 12.80 5.52 5.04
C VAL A 161 13.87 6.62 5.14
N LYS A 162 14.76 6.75 4.15
CA LYS A 162 15.73 7.86 4.10
C LYS A 162 15.05 9.21 3.94
N TYR A 163 14.00 9.31 3.12
CA TYR A 163 13.26 10.55 2.95
C TYR A 163 12.60 10.98 4.25
N VAL A 164 12.04 10.04 5.03
CA VAL A 164 11.50 10.35 6.37
C VAL A 164 12.53 11.03 7.26
N LYS A 165 13.79 10.55 7.28
CA LYS A 165 14.87 11.18 8.05
C LYS A 165 15.10 12.62 7.61
N ASN A 166 15.20 12.85 6.30
CA ASN A 166 15.34 14.21 5.75
C ASN A 166 14.17 15.12 6.13
N TYR A 167 12.93 14.62 6.12
CA TYR A 167 11.73 15.37 6.52
C TYR A 167 11.65 15.64 8.03
N ARG A 168 12.25 14.78 8.86
CA ARG A 168 12.39 14.98 10.31
C ARG A 168 13.57 15.89 10.67
N GLY A 169 14.47 16.15 9.72
CA GLY A 169 15.72 16.89 9.96
C GLY A 169 16.77 16.07 10.70
N GLU A 170 16.73 14.74 10.56
CA GLU A 170 17.67 13.76 11.16
C GLU A 170 18.87 13.47 10.27
#